data_AF-A0AA86Q2P3-F1
#
_entry.id   AF-A0AA86Q2P3-F1
#
_cell.length_a   1.000
_cell.length_b   1.000
_cell.length_c   1.000
_cell.angle_alpha   90.00
_cell.angle_beta   90.00
_cell.angle_gamma   90.00
#
_symmetry.space_group_name_H-M   'P 1'
#
loop_
_entity.id
_entity.type
_entity.pdbx_description
1 polymer ?
#
loop_
_entity_poly.entity_id
_entity_poly.type
_entity_poly.pdbx_seq_one_letter_code
_entity_poly.pdbx_strand_id
1 'polypeptide(L)'
;MQYIITFTMCKTEFGELIFSDEFDLDGDPDSRKWARDVDPNPYGNELQYYNENPRNSYVQDKMLHIVAQKENLGLLAYTSAKLITANTQYFTYGRFDIRAKLPTGAGTWPAIWLVSEDDTYQEIDIMESWGSDPGKVYFTVHSSNNFTDENDHHGTNLQVNDLESSFHVYSVEWTPNHIYGFVDDVKYFSLFKSDQKEVLAF
;
A
#
# COMPACT_ATOMS: atom_id res chain seq x y z
N MET A 1 -5.57 8.77 13.90
CA MET A 1 -6.48 7.76 13.29
C MET A 1 -5.72 6.47 13.12
N GLN A 2 -6.36 5.32 13.27
CA GLN A 2 -5.72 4.02 13.46
C GLN A 2 -5.88 3.18 12.18
N TYR A 3 -4.80 2.72 11.54
CA TYR A 3 -4.88 1.79 10.39
C TYR A 3 -4.80 0.36 10.89
N ILE A 4 -5.14 -0.60 10.03
CA ILE A 4 -5.05 -2.01 10.37
C ILE A 4 -4.49 -2.75 9.17
N ILE A 5 -3.54 -3.66 9.39
CA ILE A 5 -3.13 -4.64 8.38
C ILE A 5 -3.24 -6.03 9.00
N THR A 6 -3.90 -6.95 8.32
CA THR A 6 -3.89 -8.40 8.59
C THR A 6 -3.64 -9.08 7.25
N PHE A 7 -2.84 -10.13 7.18
CA PHE A 7 -2.66 -10.91 5.96
C PHE A 7 -3.52 -12.17 6.08
N THR A 8 -4.27 -12.56 5.05
CA THR A 8 -4.89 -13.90 5.02
C THR A 8 -5.02 -14.29 3.57
N MET A 9 -4.29 -15.32 3.16
CA MET A 9 -4.31 -15.81 1.78
C MET A 9 -5.18 -17.06 1.65
N CYS A 10 -6.12 -17.04 0.72
CA CYS A 10 -6.83 -18.22 0.22
C CYS A 10 -6.10 -18.78 -1.01
N LYS A 11 -6.16 -20.10 -1.18
CA LYS A 11 -5.41 -20.91 -2.15
C LYS A 11 -5.70 -20.47 -3.61
N THR A 12 -4.72 -19.85 -4.27
CA THR A 12 -4.77 -19.44 -5.69
C THR A 12 -3.67 -20.12 -6.51
N GLU A 13 -3.65 -19.90 -7.84
CA GLU A 13 -2.68 -20.45 -8.81
C GLU A 13 -1.20 -20.11 -8.52
N PHE A 14 -0.93 -19.31 -7.48
CA PHE A 14 0.36 -18.75 -7.10
C PHE A 14 1.18 -19.61 -6.11
N GLY A 15 0.68 -20.77 -5.70
CA GLY A 15 1.48 -21.75 -4.94
C GLY A 15 1.53 -21.53 -3.43
N GLU A 16 2.73 -21.61 -2.85
CA GLU A 16 2.98 -21.63 -1.40
C GLU A 16 3.11 -20.21 -0.81
N LEU A 17 2.65 -20.02 0.43
CA LEU A 17 2.84 -18.77 1.18
C LEU A 17 4.32 -18.59 1.54
N ILE A 18 5.00 -17.64 0.91
CA ILE A 18 6.43 -17.38 1.13
C ILE A 18 6.71 -16.23 2.11
N PHE A 19 5.73 -15.36 2.34
CA PHE A 19 5.83 -14.22 3.24
C PHE A 19 4.46 -13.85 3.81
N SER A 20 4.42 -13.53 5.10
CA SER A 20 3.22 -13.03 5.78
C SER A 20 3.61 -12.32 7.08
N ASP A 21 2.74 -11.45 7.55
CA ASP A 21 2.79 -10.97 8.93
C ASP A 21 1.39 -10.85 9.54
N GLU A 22 1.10 -11.67 10.54
CA GLU A 22 -0.20 -11.66 11.23
C GLU A 22 -0.26 -10.63 12.36
N PHE A 23 0.85 -9.93 12.62
CA PHE A 23 0.98 -8.90 13.66
C PHE A 23 0.52 -9.38 15.04
N ASP A 24 0.87 -10.63 15.41
CA ASP A 24 0.41 -11.28 16.64
C ASP A 24 1.06 -10.77 17.94
N LEU A 25 2.18 -10.05 17.84
CA LEU A 25 2.97 -9.59 18.99
C LEU A 25 2.82 -8.08 19.17
N ASP A 26 2.21 -7.66 20.27
CA ASP A 26 2.11 -6.24 20.64
C ASP A 26 3.50 -5.59 20.78
N GLY A 27 3.61 -4.33 20.34
CA GLY A 27 4.85 -3.56 20.39
C GLY A 27 5.23 -2.94 19.04
N ASP A 28 6.52 -2.93 18.73
CA ASP A 28 7.00 -2.49 17.42
C ASP A 28 6.73 -3.56 16.35
N PRO A 29 6.50 -3.16 15.08
CA PRO A 29 6.48 -4.10 13.95
C PRO A 29 7.77 -4.94 13.90
N ASP A 30 7.68 -6.21 13.49
CA ASP A 30 8.84 -7.11 13.44
C ASP A 30 9.92 -6.52 12.52
N SER A 31 11.03 -6.07 13.10
CA SER A 31 12.11 -5.40 12.39
C SER A 31 12.87 -6.30 11.40
N ARG A 32 12.61 -7.61 11.43
CA ARG A 32 13.09 -8.56 10.41
C ARG A 32 12.23 -8.54 9.14
N LYS A 33 11.04 -7.92 9.21
CA LYS A 33 10.06 -7.84 8.12
C LYS A 33 9.79 -6.41 7.68
N TRP A 34 9.77 -5.46 8.63
CA TRP A 34 9.37 -4.09 8.37
C TRP A 34 10.42 -3.09 8.82
N ALA A 35 10.64 -2.06 8.01
CA ALA A 35 11.41 -0.87 8.37
C ALA A 35 10.52 0.37 8.29
N ARG A 36 10.77 1.34 9.16
CA ARG A 36 10.11 2.65 9.09
C ARG A 36 10.90 3.53 8.13
N ASP A 37 10.23 4.00 7.08
CA ASP A 37 10.81 4.96 6.15
C ASP A 37 10.64 6.37 6.73
N VAL A 38 11.71 6.87 7.34
CA VAL A 38 11.71 8.14 8.08
C VAL A 38 11.99 9.27 7.10
N ASP A 39 10.99 10.12 6.89
CA ASP A 39 11.09 11.25 5.98
C ASP A 39 10.51 12.52 6.63
N PRO A 40 11.37 13.48 7.04
CA PRO A 40 10.97 14.77 7.60
C PRO A 40 10.38 15.73 6.58
N ASN A 41 10.40 15.42 5.29
CA ASN A 41 9.81 16.24 4.26
C ASN A 41 9.33 15.35 3.11
N PRO A 42 8.23 14.60 3.32
CA PRO A 42 7.71 13.69 2.31
C PRO A 42 7.45 14.44 1.02
N TYR A 43 7.77 13.79 -0.08
CA TYR A 43 7.75 14.31 -1.45
C TYR A 43 6.55 15.23 -1.74
N GLY A 44 6.79 16.35 -2.43
CA GLY A 44 5.72 17.20 -2.97
C GLY A 44 4.96 18.04 -1.93
N ASN A 45 3.64 17.84 -1.85
CA ASN A 45 2.70 18.66 -1.06
C ASN A 45 2.13 17.92 0.17
N GLU A 46 2.72 16.78 0.53
CA GLU A 46 2.36 16.03 1.74
C GLU A 46 2.73 16.83 3.01
N LEU A 47 1.91 16.74 4.07
CA LEU A 47 2.01 17.65 5.23
C LEU A 47 2.53 16.98 6.51
N GLN A 48 2.77 15.67 6.46
CA GLN A 48 3.15 14.87 7.61
C GLN A 48 4.66 14.68 7.72
N TYR A 49 5.15 14.43 8.93
CA TYR A 49 6.46 13.86 9.16
C TYR A 49 6.33 12.33 9.33
N TYR A 50 6.89 11.55 8.41
CA TYR A 50 7.09 10.12 8.63
C TYR A 50 8.25 9.88 9.60
N ASN A 51 7.98 9.23 10.74
CA ASN A 51 8.96 9.15 11.82
C ASN A 51 8.95 7.78 12.55
N GLU A 52 9.90 7.60 13.47
CA GLU A 52 10.08 6.35 14.22
C GLU A 52 9.20 6.20 15.47
N ASN A 53 8.35 7.18 15.76
CA ASN A 53 7.59 7.22 17.01
C ASN A 53 6.59 6.04 17.05
N PRO A 54 6.59 5.23 18.12
CA PRO A 54 5.65 4.13 18.28
C PRO A 54 4.20 4.60 18.41
N ARG A 55 3.94 5.91 18.50
CA ARG A 55 2.59 6.47 18.40
C ARG A 55 2.07 6.53 16.95
N ASN A 56 2.95 6.48 15.96
CA ASN A 56 2.63 6.54 14.54
C ASN A 56 2.70 5.17 13.84
N SER A 57 3.43 4.19 14.38
CA SER A 57 3.36 2.79 13.93
C SER A 57 3.64 1.79 15.05
N TYR A 58 2.67 0.93 15.34
CA TYR A 58 2.77 -0.09 16.40
C TYR A 58 1.84 -1.26 16.14
N VAL A 59 2.16 -2.42 16.68
CA VAL A 59 1.29 -3.58 16.72
C VAL A 59 0.53 -3.59 18.05
N GLN A 60 -0.78 -3.75 17.99
CA GLN A 60 -1.64 -3.92 19.15
C GLN A 60 -2.89 -4.70 18.75
N ASP A 61 -3.35 -5.62 19.60
CA ASP A 61 -4.59 -6.37 19.37
C ASP A 61 -4.58 -7.15 18.04
N LYS A 62 -3.45 -7.79 17.72
CA LYS A 62 -3.24 -8.58 16.48
C LYS A 62 -3.29 -7.76 15.19
N MET A 63 -2.93 -6.49 15.28
CA MET A 63 -3.12 -5.52 14.21
C MET A 63 -1.96 -4.55 14.16
N LEU A 64 -1.44 -4.29 12.96
CA LEU A 64 -0.57 -3.16 12.71
C LEU A 64 -1.37 -1.87 12.61
N HIS A 65 -1.10 -0.95 13.52
CA HIS A 65 -1.60 0.41 13.54
C HIS A 65 -0.55 1.35 12.98
N ILE A 66 -0.75 1.84 11.76
CA ILE A 66 -0.16 3.12 11.36
C ILE A 66 -1.02 4.22 12.07
N VAL A 67 -0.55 5.44 12.28
CA VAL A 67 -1.42 6.50 12.81
C VAL A 67 -0.99 7.86 12.31
N ALA A 68 -1.87 8.53 11.56
CA ALA A 68 -1.75 9.96 11.31
C ALA A 68 -2.26 10.74 12.53
N GLN A 69 -1.45 11.68 13.02
CA GLN A 69 -1.75 12.55 14.15
C GLN A 69 -1.53 14.00 13.79
N LYS A 70 -2.39 14.87 14.30
CA LYS A 70 -2.16 16.32 14.24
C LYS A 70 -1.27 16.69 15.41
N GLU A 71 -0.05 17.12 15.12
CA GLU A 71 0.96 17.47 16.12
C GLU A 71 1.72 18.71 15.65
N ASN A 72 2.02 19.63 16.57
CA ASN A 72 2.84 20.79 16.25
C ASN A 72 4.32 20.42 16.43
N LEU A 73 4.94 19.88 15.39
CA LEU A 73 6.36 19.52 15.39
C LEU A 73 7.12 20.46 14.44
N GLY A 74 7.52 21.62 14.95
CA GLY A 74 8.17 22.65 14.14
C GLY A 74 7.23 23.24 13.08
N LEU A 75 7.60 23.13 11.80
CA LEU A 75 6.82 23.61 10.66
C LEU A 75 5.81 22.58 10.12
N LEU A 76 5.87 21.32 10.58
CA LEU A 76 4.98 20.25 10.14
C LEU A 76 3.80 20.13 11.12
N ALA A 77 2.59 20.06 10.56
CA ALA A 77 1.34 20.05 11.32
C ALA A 77 0.83 18.63 11.61
N TYR A 78 1.47 17.61 11.02
CA TYR A 78 1.06 16.23 11.16
C TYR A 78 2.28 15.30 11.31
N THR A 79 2.07 14.18 11.98
CA THR A 79 2.99 13.04 12.03
C THR A 79 2.27 11.80 11.51
N SER A 80 2.99 10.90 10.84
CA SER A 80 2.47 9.62 10.37
C SER A 80 3.60 8.58 10.34
N ALA A 81 3.33 7.39 9.81
CA ALA A 81 4.37 6.42 9.51
C ALA A 81 4.21 5.86 8.10
N LYS A 82 5.34 5.54 7.49
CA LYS A 82 5.46 4.78 6.25
C LYS A 82 6.27 3.53 6.60
N LEU A 83 5.71 2.36 6.35
CA LEU A 83 6.38 1.09 6.54
C LEU A 83 6.71 0.50 5.18
N ILE A 84 7.96 0.10 5.03
CA ILE A 84 8.46 -0.64 3.87
C ILE A 84 8.86 -2.04 4.33
N THR A 85 8.88 -3.01 3.42
CA THR A 85 9.52 -4.29 3.72
C THR A 85 10.99 -4.00 4.05
N ALA A 86 11.49 -4.57 5.15
CA ALA A 86 12.89 -4.40 5.53
C ALA A 86 13.75 -4.88 4.36
N ASN A 87 14.73 -4.08 3.92
CA ASN A 87 15.66 -4.20 2.75
C ASN A 87 16.32 -5.58 2.53
N THR A 88 15.53 -6.61 2.53
CA THR A 88 15.84 -8.04 2.65
C THR A 88 14.74 -8.89 2.01
N GLN A 89 13.59 -8.30 1.70
CA GLN A 89 12.44 -8.97 1.12
C GLN A 89 12.04 -8.26 -0.16
N TYR A 90 12.25 -8.98 -1.26
CA TYR A 90 11.92 -8.56 -2.60
C TYR A 90 11.08 -9.67 -3.22
N PHE A 91 10.07 -9.26 -3.96
CA PHE A 91 9.14 -10.18 -4.58
C PHE A 91 9.10 -9.90 -6.07
N THR A 92 9.09 -10.98 -6.85
CA THR A 92 8.80 -10.89 -8.28
C THR A 92 7.66 -11.84 -8.55
N TYR A 93 6.55 -11.27 -9.01
CA TYR A 93 5.27 -11.97 -9.19
C TYR A 93 4.70 -12.50 -7.87
N GLY A 94 3.46 -12.96 -7.95
CA GLY A 94 2.74 -13.51 -6.81
C GLY A 94 1.37 -12.88 -6.64
N ARG A 95 0.68 -13.35 -5.62
CA ARG A 95 -0.52 -12.71 -5.10
C ARG A 95 -0.19 -12.08 -3.76
N PHE A 96 -0.59 -10.83 -3.60
CA PHE A 96 -0.44 -10.07 -2.37
C PHE A 96 -1.84 -9.76 -1.86
N ASP A 97 -2.17 -10.23 -0.66
CA ASP A 97 -3.47 -9.98 -0.02
C ASP A 97 -3.24 -9.18 1.25
N ILE A 98 -3.78 -7.97 1.30
CA ILE A 98 -3.62 -7.05 2.44
C ILE A 98 -5.02 -6.71 2.97
N ARG A 99 -5.35 -7.21 4.17
CA ARG A 99 -6.61 -6.92 4.84
C ARG A 99 -6.49 -5.68 5.70
N ALA A 100 -7.15 -4.58 5.30
CA ALA A 100 -7.04 -3.32 6.00
C ALA A 100 -8.38 -2.62 6.20
N LYS A 101 -8.45 -1.76 7.22
CA LYS A 101 -9.52 -0.79 7.41
C LYS A 101 -8.93 0.61 7.29
N LEU A 102 -9.54 1.43 6.44
CA LEU A 102 -9.03 2.75 6.10
C LEU A 102 -9.49 3.82 7.11
N PRO A 103 -8.70 4.89 7.33
CA PRO A 103 -9.13 6.01 8.15
C PRO A 103 -10.21 6.83 7.43
N THR A 104 -11.04 7.52 8.21
CA THR A 104 -11.94 8.56 7.72
C THR A 104 -11.36 9.94 7.96
N GLY A 105 -11.60 10.89 7.07
CA GLY A 105 -11.41 12.32 7.35
C GLY A 105 -10.74 13.06 6.20
N ALA A 106 -11.18 14.30 5.95
CA ALA A 106 -10.60 15.11 4.90
C ALA A 106 -9.09 15.28 5.10
N GLY A 107 -8.32 15.00 4.04
CA GLY A 107 -6.85 15.09 4.03
C GLY A 107 -6.12 13.79 4.35
N THR A 108 -6.81 12.69 4.68
CA THR A 108 -6.14 11.38 4.77
C THR A 108 -5.92 10.79 3.37
N TRP A 109 -4.75 10.19 3.18
CA TRP A 109 -4.38 9.45 1.97
C TRP A 109 -3.68 8.14 2.38
N PRO A 110 -4.43 7.11 2.79
CA PRO A 110 -3.88 5.76 2.93
C PRO A 110 -3.45 5.18 1.58
N ALA A 111 -2.31 4.49 1.56
CA ALA A 111 -1.81 3.76 0.41
C ALA A 111 -1.24 2.38 0.80
N ILE A 112 -1.44 1.39 -0.05
CA ILE A 112 -0.77 0.09 -0.05
C ILE A 112 -0.27 -0.12 -1.48
N TRP A 113 1.04 -0.21 -1.63
CA TRP A 113 1.68 -0.16 -2.93
C TRP A 113 2.97 -1.00 -2.96
N LEU A 114 3.41 -1.31 -4.17
CA LEU A 114 4.69 -1.98 -4.47
C LEU A 114 5.50 -1.06 -5.38
N VAL A 115 6.81 -1.04 -5.21
CA VAL A 115 7.74 -0.24 -6.03
C VAL A 115 8.98 -1.06 -6.39
N SER A 116 9.57 -0.79 -7.56
CA SER A 116 10.84 -1.40 -7.95
C SER A 116 11.98 -0.99 -7.02
N GLU A 117 12.94 -1.90 -6.81
CA GLU A 117 14.14 -1.62 -6.00
C GLU A 117 15.08 -0.62 -6.69
N ASP A 118 15.10 -0.62 -8.03
CA ASP A 118 16.12 0.03 -8.85
C ASP A 118 15.77 1.46 -9.29
N ASP A 119 14.78 2.09 -8.64
CA ASP A 119 14.37 3.48 -8.89
C ASP A 119 13.94 3.73 -10.35
N THR A 120 13.44 2.69 -11.02
CA THR A 120 12.94 2.75 -12.40
C THR A 120 11.52 3.31 -12.52
N TYR A 121 10.98 3.92 -11.46
CA TYR A 121 9.62 4.46 -11.41
C TYR A 121 8.53 3.45 -11.82
N GLN A 122 8.74 2.16 -11.53
CA GLN A 122 7.72 1.13 -11.69
C GLN A 122 7.01 0.94 -10.35
N GLU A 123 5.70 1.13 -10.35
CA GLU A 123 4.89 1.14 -9.14
C GLU A 123 3.51 0.50 -9.39
N ILE A 124 3.05 -0.27 -8.41
CA ILE A 124 1.71 -0.87 -8.37
C ILE A 124 1.03 -0.40 -7.09
N ASP A 125 0.11 0.53 -7.25
CA ASP A 125 -0.81 0.96 -6.20
C ASP A 125 -1.95 -0.05 -6.08
N ILE A 126 -1.81 -0.96 -5.12
CA ILE A 126 -2.82 -1.98 -4.84
C ILE A 126 -4.09 -1.32 -4.28
N MET A 127 -3.92 -0.29 -3.47
CA MET A 127 -4.99 0.48 -2.86
C MET A 127 -4.50 1.88 -2.55
N GLU A 128 -5.13 2.87 -3.16
CA GLU A 128 -5.15 4.24 -2.65
C GLU A 128 -6.59 4.65 -2.34
N SER A 129 -6.75 5.57 -1.39
CA SER A 129 -8.01 6.23 -1.12
C SER A 129 -7.77 7.64 -0.61
N TRP A 130 -8.71 8.55 -0.89
CA TRP A 130 -8.65 9.92 -0.39
C TRP A 130 -9.84 10.21 0.50
N GLY A 131 -9.59 10.78 1.67
CA GLY A 131 -10.66 11.21 2.56
C GLY A 131 -11.56 12.32 1.98
N SER A 132 -11.17 12.93 0.86
CA SER A 132 -11.98 13.86 0.06
C SER A 132 -12.88 13.18 -0.98
N ASP A 133 -12.66 11.91 -1.30
CA ASP A 133 -13.48 11.09 -2.22
C ASP A 133 -13.85 9.75 -1.54
N PRO A 134 -14.66 9.80 -0.46
CA PRO A 134 -14.90 8.65 0.39
C PRO A 134 -15.65 7.52 -0.33
N GLY A 135 -15.37 6.29 0.11
CA GLY A 135 -15.94 5.07 -0.45
C GLY A 135 -15.31 4.63 -1.78
N LYS A 136 -14.26 5.32 -2.27
CA LYS A 136 -13.52 4.90 -3.45
C LYS A 136 -12.16 4.33 -3.12
N VAL A 137 -11.86 3.24 -3.81
CA VAL A 137 -10.54 2.62 -3.88
C VAL A 137 -10.00 2.82 -5.27
N TYR A 138 -8.74 3.23 -5.37
CA TYR A 138 -8.02 3.39 -6.62
C TYR A 138 -6.97 2.31 -6.72
N PHE A 139 -6.83 1.76 -7.93
CA PHE A 139 -5.75 0.86 -8.31
C PHE A 139 -5.04 1.51 -9.48
N THR A 140 -3.73 1.66 -9.38
CA THR A 140 -2.93 2.30 -10.43
C THR A 140 -1.66 1.50 -10.66
N VAL A 141 -1.27 1.37 -11.92
CA VAL A 141 0.05 0.87 -12.29
C VAL A 141 0.77 2.00 -13.00
N HIS A 142 1.89 2.43 -12.44
CA HIS A 142 2.76 3.43 -13.01
C HIS A 142 3.93 2.75 -13.73
N SER A 143 4.24 3.23 -14.94
CA SER A 143 5.39 2.76 -15.69
C SER A 143 6.04 3.91 -16.43
N SER A 144 7.32 4.18 -16.21
CA SER A 144 8.03 5.12 -17.07
C SER A 144 8.51 4.39 -18.33
N ASN A 145 7.76 4.46 -19.44
CA ASN A 145 8.25 3.99 -20.74
C ASN A 145 9.43 4.82 -21.27
N ASN A 146 9.71 5.97 -20.65
CA ASN A 146 10.94 6.76 -20.71
C ASN A 146 10.88 7.70 -19.50
N PHE A 147 11.98 7.95 -18.80
CA PHE A 147 12.12 8.87 -17.64
C PHE A 147 11.69 10.34 -17.89
N THR A 148 10.87 10.60 -18.90
CA THR A 148 10.39 11.90 -19.37
C THR A 148 8.86 11.99 -19.49
N ASP A 149 8.11 10.89 -19.38
CA ASP A 149 6.64 10.93 -19.40
C ASP A 149 6.05 10.42 -18.08
N GLU A 150 5.83 11.37 -17.17
CA GLU A 150 5.24 11.17 -15.85
C GLU A 150 3.76 10.74 -15.90
N ASN A 151 3.15 10.70 -17.10
CA ASN A 151 1.72 10.41 -17.27
C ASN A 151 1.41 8.99 -17.73
N ASP A 152 2.39 8.13 -17.91
CA ASP A 152 2.14 6.75 -18.34
C ASP A 152 1.73 5.88 -17.14
N HIS A 153 0.42 5.91 -16.88
CA HIS A 153 -0.22 5.15 -15.81
C HIS A 153 -1.50 4.49 -16.31
N HIS A 154 -1.80 3.33 -15.76
CA HIS A 154 -3.02 2.59 -16.00
C HIS A 154 -3.75 2.40 -14.69
N GLY A 155 -4.85 3.14 -14.51
CA GLY A 155 -5.61 3.08 -13.28
C GLY A 155 -7.11 2.98 -13.48
N THR A 156 -7.80 2.54 -12.44
CA THR A 156 -9.26 2.56 -12.33
C THR A 156 -9.63 2.79 -10.87
N ASN A 157 -10.92 3.00 -10.61
CA ASN A 157 -11.45 3.04 -9.26
C ASN A 157 -12.70 2.18 -9.11
N LEU A 158 -12.99 1.80 -7.87
CA LEU A 158 -14.17 1.05 -7.47
C LEU A 158 -14.87 1.78 -6.32
N GLN A 159 -16.18 1.98 -6.45
CA GLN A 159 -17.01 2.36 -5.33
C GLN A 159 -17.25 1.12 -4.46
N VAL A 160 -16.77 1.19 -3.23
CA VAL A 160 -16.96 0.16 -2.20
C VAL A 160 -17.86 0.75 -1.13
N ASN A 161 -18.95 0.05 -0.84
CA ASN A 161 -19.76 0.42 0.32
C ASN A 161 -18.91 0.22 1.57
N ASP A 162 -19.18 0.99 2.63
CA ASP A 162 -18.60 0.77 3.95
C ASP A 162 -17.06 0.75 4.06
N LEU A 163 -16.35 1.22 3.02
CA LEU A 163 -14.90 1.17 2.82
C LEU A 163 -14.07 1.59 4.05
N GLU A 164 -14.41 2.69 4.68
CA GLU A 164 -13.68 3.22 5.85
C GLU A 164 -14.20 2.65 7.18
N SER A 165 -15.37 2.03 7.18
CA SER A 165 -16.00 1.48 8.40
C SER A 165 -15.71 0.00 8.63
N SER A 166 -15.32 -0.72 7.58
CA SER A 166 -15.09 -2.16 7.59
C SER A 166 -13.68 -2.51 7.11
N PHE A 167 -13.28 -3.74 7.40
CA PHE A 167 -12.09 -4.30 6.80
C PHE A 167 -12.39 -4.89 5.44
N HIS A 168 -11.51 -4.62 4.49
CA HIS A 168 -11.53 -5.22 3.16
C HIS A 168 -10.18 -5.84 2.87
N VAL A 169 -10.17 -6.85 2.00
CA VAL A 169 -8.94 -7.43 1.46
C VAL A 169 -8.62 -6.75 0.13
N TYR A 170 -7.53 -6.02 0.09
CA TYR A 170 -6.99 -5.42 -1.12
C TYR A 170 -5.94 -6.35 -1.69
N SER A 171 -6.10 -6.70 -2.97
CA SER A 171 -5.22 -7.69 -3.58
C SER A 171 -4.69 -7.27 -4.93
N VAL A 172 -3.46 -7.70 -5.20
CA VAL A 172 -2.92 -7.77 -6.55
C VAL A 172 -2.51 -9.20 -6.88
N GLU A 173 -2.87 -9.65 -8.07
CA GLU A 173 -2.24 -10.80 -8.73
C GLU A 173 -1.31 -10.28 -9.81
N TRP A 174 -0.03 -10.48 -9.62
CA TRP A 174 1.02 -10.02 -10.51
C TRP A 174 1.75 -11.22 -11.10
N THR A 175 1.73 -11.35 -12.42
CA THR A 175 2.40 -12.42 -13.16
C THR A 175 3.26 -11.83 -14.29
N PRO A 176 4.10 -12.64 -14.96
CA PRO A 176 4.82 -12.18 -16.14
C PRO A 176 3.93 -11.70 -17.29
N ASN A 177 2.62 -12.00 -17.28
CA ASN A 177 1.72 -11.77 -18.40
C ASN A 177 0.56 -10.81 -18.08
N HIS A 178 0.22 -10.63 -16.81
CA HIS A 178 -0.85 -9.71 -16.39
C HIS A 178 -0.68 -9.21 -14.96
N ILE A 179 -1.34 -8.09 -14.67
CA ILE A 179 -1.66 -7.58 -13.33
C ILE A 179 -3.18 -7.52 -13.20
N TYR A 180 -3.73 -8.08 -12.13
CA TYR A 180 -5.14 -7.93 -11.74
C TYR A 180 -5.24 -7.32 -10.35
N GLY A 181 -6.17 -6.37 -10.19
CA GLY A 181 -6.48 -5.74 -8.90
C GLY A 181 -7.86 -6.15 -8.39
N PHE A 182 -7.97 -6.38 -7.08
CA PHE A 182 -9.17 -6.88 -6.41
C PHE A 182 -9.46 -6.13 -5.12
N VAL A 183 -10.75 -6.02 -4.78
CA VAL A 183 -11.23 -5.77 -3.43
C VAL A 183 -12.16 -6.92 -3.05
N ASP A 184 -11.91 -7.58 -1.93
CA ASP A 184 -12.69 -8.72 -1.43
C ASP A 184 -12.90 -9.81 -2.48
N ASP A 185 -11.82 -10.21 -3.17
CA ASP A 185 -11.79 -11.17 -4.28
C ASP A 185 -12.61 -10.75 -5.52
N VAL A 186 -13.19 -9.55 -5.55
CA VAL A 186 -13.87 -9.00 -6.72
C VAL A 186 -12.86 -8.24 -7.57
N LYS A 187 -12.50 -8.81 -8.72
CA LYS A 187 -11.62 -8.16 -9.69
C LYS A 187 -12.28 -6.92 -10.28
N TYR A 188 -11.58 -5.79 -10.28
CA TYR A 188 -12.04 -4.54 -10.89
C TYR A 188 -10.98 -3.87 -11.78
N PHE A 189 -9.73 -4.35 -11.73
CA PHE A 189 -8.64 -3.90 -12.59
C PHE A 189 -8.02 -5.06 -13.37
N SER A 190 -7.58 -4.79 -14.60
CA SER A 190 -6.77 -5.72 -15.37
C SER A 190 -5.85 -5.01 -16.35
N LEU A 191 -4.61 -5.46 -16.41
CA LEU A 191 -3.60 -5.03 -17.37
C LEU A 191 -2.85 -6.24 -17.91
N PHE A 192 -2.68 -6.34 -19.23
CA PHE A 192 -1.97 -7.44 -19.88
C PHE A 192 -0.66 -6.97 -20.52
N LYS A 193 0.34 -7.86 -20.58
CA LYS A 193 1.61 -7.58 -21.28
C LYS A 193 1.44 -7.20 -22.75
N SER A 194 0.41 -7.75 -23.39
CA SER A 194 0.09 -7.44 -24.79
C SER A 194 -0.24 -5.98 -24.99
N ASP A 195 -0.82 -5.35 -23.96
CA ASP A 195 -1.32 -3.99 -24.00
C ASP A 195 -0.21 -3.03 -23.58
N GLN A 196 0.71 -3.49 -22.72
CA GLN A 196 1.90 -2.77 -22.30
C GLN A 196 3.09 -3.72 -22.10
N LYS A 197 4.05 -3.71 -23.03
CA LYS A 197 5.14 -4.70 -23.06
C LYS A 197 6.16 -4.54 -21.92
N GLU A 198 6.27 -3.34 -21.37
CA GLU A 198 7.33 -2.94 -20.43
C GLU A 198 6.85 -2.92 -18.97
N VAL A 199 5.53 -2.85 -18.71
CA VAL A 199 4.94 -2.73 -17.35
C VAL A 199 5.09 -3.99 -16.47
N LEU A 200 5.37 -5.14 -17.07
CA LEU A 200 5.39 -6.43 -16.34
C LEU A 200 6.79 -7.00 -16.11
N ALA A 201 7.82 -6.18 -16.29
CA ALA A 201 9.21 -6.57 -16.14
C ALA A 201 9.88 -5.72 -15.06
N PHE A 202 9.42 -5.88 -13.81
CA PHE A 202 10.22 -5.56 -12.63
C PHE A 202 11.40 -6.54 -12.54
#